data_AF-A0AA45N463-F1
#
_entry.id   AF-A0AA45N463-F1
#
_cell.length_a   1.000
_cell.length_b   1.000
_cell.length_c   1.000
_cell.angle_alpha   90.00
_cell.angle_beta   90.00
_cell.angle_gamma   90.00
#
_symmetry.space_group_name_H-M   'P 1'
#
loop_
_entity.id
_entity.type
_entity.pdbx_description
1 polymer ?
#
loop_
_entity_poly.entity_id
_entity_poly.type
_entity_poly.pdbx_seq_one_letter_code
_entity_poly.pdbx_strand_id
1 'polypeptide(L)'
;MRIDDGQHAHKGALAHLAVTCIAALVAGAAHAEQPPPPCHPNPHAAFDREAVRHRGDIRRLPDQLQDRLERLAERPHSYLPIQAFAEADKPSQLFQYYLLATEGFEPNPFTARFPGINDQAMLTATGGNCGLPTIGAVRLVVEPKPGLPTDPNDVRAFIDVFTDLSNLFVINNESGWYEGWMIHDLQVPEVAAPRTDGHAQFGRMTAADAAAILAMGTHQNVPGQIFTMDGRAPHLPGSTDHFPDRQTNIVPIQLSMGALNCMQQTDCHGYWEFNYTTNWIHPLYELPFTGDIPGTFEAGNVGALSSLIPGSGPSGVKNSPINYGDNPNTAAILGGSGPRDPDKFDAEAAAQRENRQRFIPSGLAREIFLDTYVRIASFEPGIPFPRRLFDAYAAEVRRIDANGDGVISAAEGDVDTASDGYADNSRLFLPATAFRRFAVTREINDGLLAPRFAPSQRAWVLAGAVTSVTPTVPASTGRDGDDR
;
A
#
# COMPACT_ATOMS: atom_id res chain seq x y z
N MET A 1 36.70 56.41 -48.42
CA MET A 1 37.67 57.43 -48.88
C MET A 1 38.31 58.05 -47.62
N ARG A 2 39.62 57.79 -47.42
CA ARG A 2 40.54 58.27 -46.35
C ARG A 2 40.17 57.89 -44.90
N ILE A 3 40.90 57.04 -44.16
CA ILE A 3 42.34 56.93 -43.78
C ILE A 3 42.81 58.08 -42.86
N ASP A 4 43.04 57.67 -41.60
CA ASP A 4 44.03 58.06 -40.57
C ASP A 4 44.19 59.55 -40.18
N ASP A 5 44.56 59.94 -38.94
CA ASP A 5 45.63 59.44 -38.07
C ASP A 5 45.48 59.95 -36.63
N GLY A 6 46.14 59.29 -35.67
CA GLY A 6 46.63 59.99 -34.46
C GLY A 6 46.55 59.25 -33.11
N GLN A 7 47.48 58.30 -32.88
CA GLN A 7 47.81 57.73 -31.57
C GLN A 7 48.50 58.75 -30.64
N HIS A 8 48.28 58.65 -29.33
CA HIS A 8 49.35 58.70 -28.32
C HIS A 8 48.96 57.95 -27.03
N ALA A 9 49.87 57.11 -26.59
CA ALA A 9 49.79 56.22 -25.43
C ALA A 9 50.23 56.92 -24.12
N HIS A 10 49.70 56.49 -22.97
CA HIS A 10 50.51 55.85 -21.91
C HIS A 10 49.71 55.51 -20.63
N LYS A 11 49.97 54.28 -20.14
CA LYS A 11 50.15 53.86 -18.73
C LYS A 11 48.92 53.85 -17.81
N GLY A 12 48.39 52.63 -17.64
CA GLY A 12 48.52 51.86 -16.39
C GLY A 12 47.73 52.33 -15.17
N ALA A 13 46.69 51.56 -14.82
CA ALA A 13 46.53 50.93 -13.51
C ALA A 13 45.30 50.01 -13.55
N LEU A 14 45.54 48.70 -13.40
CA LEU A 14 44.52 47.72 -13.06
C LEU A 14 43.95 48.07 -11.68
N ALA A 15 42.71 48.55 -11.65
CA ALA A 15 41.90 48.54 -10.43
C ALA A 15 41.05 47.26 -10.46
N HIS A 16 41.53 46.24 -9.75
CA HIS A 16 40.72 45.08 -9.36
C HIS A 16 39.55 45.58 -8.51
N LEU A 17 38.35 45.70 -9.10
CA LEU A 17 37.13 45.70 -8.32
C LEU A 17 36.79 44.24 -8.03
N ALA A 18 37.31 43.74 -6.90
CA ALA A 18 36.79 42.54 -6.27
C ALA A 18 35.36 42.88 -5.82
N VAL A 19 34.36 42.49 -6.62
CA VAL A 19 32.99 42.36 -6.13
C VAL A 19 32.99 41.14 -5.23
N THR A 20 33.21 41.38 -3.95
CA THR A 20 32.99 40.40 -2.89
C THR A 20 31.49 40.16 -2.82
N CYS A 21 30.99 39.21 -3.62
CA CYS A 21 29.71 38.57 -3.34
C CYS A 21 29.87 37.88 -1.99
N ILE A 22 29.36 38.51 -0.92
CA ILE A 22 29.04 37.81 0.31
C ILE A 22 27.87 36.88 -0.04
N ALA A 23 28.20 35.72 -0.57
CA ALA A 23 27.32 34.57 -0.52
C ALA A 23 27.22 34.23 0.97
N ALA A 24 26.12 34.66 1.60
CA ALA A 24 25.73 34.12 2.88
C ALA A 24 25.42 32.63 2.67
N LEU A 25 26.44 31.80 2.88
CA LEU A 25 26.29 30.39 3.21
C LEU A 25 25.43 30.31 4.47
N VAL A 26 24.12 30.19 4.32
CA VAL A 26 23.26 29.62 5.36
C VAL A 26 23.36 28.10 5.22
N ALA A 27 24.53 27.59 5.59
CA ALA A 27 24.70 26.19 5.95
C ALA A 27 24.77 26.18 7.49
N GLY A 28 23.66 25.86 8.15
CA GLY A 28 23.61 25.79 9.60
C GLY A 28 22.19 25.89 10.15
N ALA A 29 21.74 24.80 10.77
CA ALA A 29 20.43 24.60 11.39
C ALA A 29 19.25 24.57 10.40
N ALA A 30 18.95 23.38 9.87
CA ALA A 30 17.57 23.04 9.56
C ALA A 30 16.77 23.33 10.84
N HIS A 31 15.98 24.40 10.82
CA HIS A 31 15.11 24.71 11.92
C HIS A 31 14.12 23.57 12.05
N ALA A 32 13.89 23.11 13.28
CA ALA A 32 12.84 22.13 13.57
C ALA A 32 11.56 22.57 12.88
N GLU A 33 10.91 21.68 12.14
CA GLU A 33 9.71 22.06 11.40
C GLU A 33 8.53 22.24 12.37
N GLN A 34 8.35 23.48 12.80
CA GLN A 34 7.31 23.88 13.75
C GLN A 34 6.15 24.57 13.01
N PRO A 35 4.91 24.45 13.53
CA PRO A 35 3.80 25.18 12.96
C PRO A 35 3.96 26.68 13.20
N PRO A 36 3.53 27.54 12.26
CA PRO A 36 3.52 28.97 12.48
C PRO A 36 2.43 29.39 13.49
N PRO A 37 2.56 30.55 14.16
CA PRO A 37 1.47 31.12 14.95
C PRO A 37 0.19 31.28 14.09
N PRO A 38 -1.01 31.10 14.67
CA PRO A 38 -1.30 30.98 16.10
C PRO A 38 -1.14 29.57 16.69
N CYS A 39 -0.74 28.57 15.89
CA CYS A 39 -0.56 27.21 16.39
C CYS A 39 0.64 27.12 17.34
N HIS A 40 0.58 26.15 18.24
CA HIS A 40 1.59 25.96 19.26
C HIS A 40 2.69 25.02 18.76
N PRO A 41 3.98 25.43 18.83
CA PRO A 41 5.09 24.54 18.51
C PRO A 41 5.25 23.46 19.58
N ASN A 42 6.01 22.42 19.28
CA ASN A 42 6.51 21.48 20.28
C ASN A 42 7.58 22.18 21.14
N PRO A 43 7.34 22.40 22.44
CA PRO A 43 8.31 23.03 23.34
C PRO A 43 9.54 22.15 23.62
N HIS A 44 9.48 20.85 23.31
CA HIS A 44 10.53 19.85 23.55
C HIS A 44 11.20 19.35 22.27
N ALA A 45 10.96 19.97 21.11
CA ALA A 45 11.39 19.50 19.79
C ALA A 45 12.87 19.04 19.72
N ALA A 46 13.80 19.84 20.27
CA ALA A 46 15.22 19.50 20.26
C ALA A 46 15.57 18.28 21.12
N PHE A 47 14.89 18.11 22.26
CA PHE A 47 15.06 16.96 23.15
C PHE A 47 14.45 15.71 22.51
N ASP A 48 13.24 15.82 21.97
CA ASP A 48 12.52 14.71 21.34
C ASP A 48 13.26 14.18 20.11
N ARG A 49 13.76 15.07 19.26
CA ARG A 49 14.65 14.70 18.16
C ARG A 49 15.84 13.91 18.64
N GLU A 50 16.55 14.43 19.63
CA GLU A 50 17.78 13.82 20.13
C GLU A 50 17.52 12.45 20.76
N ALA A 51 16.40 12.33 21.50
CA ALA A 51 15.95 11.07 22.09
C ALA A 51 15.65 10.01 21.02
N VAL A 52 14.97 10.39 19.95
CA VAL A 52 14.64 9.50 18.82
C VAL A 52 15.90 9.12 18.03
N ARG A 53 16.76 10.09 17.71
CA ARG A 53 18.01 9.88 16.97
C ARG A 53 18.94 8.85 17.62
N HIS A 54 19.04 8.88 18.95
CA HIS A 54 19.95 8.01 19.70
C HIS A 54 19.33 6.67 20.10
N ARG A 55 18.03 6.45 19.81
CA ARG A 55 17.33 5.22 20.15
C ARG A 55 17.94 4.02 19.43
N GLY A 56 18.01 2.88 20.11
CA GLY A 56 18.76 1.70 19.65
C GLY A 56 18.27 1.12 18.32
N ASP A 57 16.96 1.21 18.06
CA ASP A 57 16.27 0.84 16.83
C ASP A 57 16.40 1.89 15.70
N ILE A 58 16.83 3.12 16.00
CA ILE A 58 16.91 4.23 15.02
C ILE A 58 18.33 4.59 14.61
N ARG A 59 19.29 4.54 15.53
CA ARG A 59 20.65 5.10 15.33
C ARG A 59 21.44 4.48 14.17
N ARG A 60 20.99 3.33 13.63
CA ARG A 60 21.62 2.61 12.51
C ARG A 60 20.80 2.63 11.23
N LEU A 61 19.64 3.28 11.24
CA LEU A 61 18.79 3.39 10.05
C LEU A 61 19.46 4.30 9.01
N PRO A 62 19.11 4.16 7.72
CA PRO A 62 19.58 5.07 6.69
C PRO A 62 19.19 6.53 6.99
N ASP A 63 20.09 7.47 6.66
CA ASP A 63 19.94 8.90 6.99
C ASP A 63 18.56 9.46 6.62
N GLN A 64 18.04 9.18 5.42
CA GLN A 64 16.74 9.69 4.98
C GLN A 64 15.57 9.22 5.86
N LEU A 65 15.62 7.98 6.36
CA LEU A 65 14.62 7.44 7.27
C LEU A 65 14.80 8.02 8.68
N GLN A 66 16.05 8.10 9.16
CA GLN A 66 16.35 8.70 10.46
C GLN A 66 15.90 10.16 10.50
N ASP A 67 16.26 10.97 9.50
CA ASP A 67 15.85 12.37 9.35
C ASP A 67 14.32 12.50 9.34
N ARG A 68 13.60 11.55 8.72
CA ARG A 68 12.12 11.56 8.73
C ARG A 68 11.57 11.31 10.14
N LEU A 69 12.09 10.33 10.87
CA LEU A 69 11.64 10.01 12.22
C LEU A 69 11.99 11.14 13.21
N GLU A 70 13.17 11.75 13.05
CA GLU A 70 13.58 12.95 13.77
C GLU A 70 12.61 14.11 13.52
N ARG A 71 12.24 14.37 12.26
CA ARG A 71 11.29 15.42 11.88
C ARG A 71 9.88 15.15 12.43
N LEU A 72 9.45 13.89 12.50
CA LEU A 72 8.19 13.51 13.16
C LEU A 72 8.23 13.84 14.65
N ALA A 73 9.35 13.57 15.32
CA ALA A 73 9.55 13.87 16.74
C ALA A 73 9.65 15.38 17.04
N GLU A 74 10.22 16.16 16.12
CA GLU A 74 10.30 17.61 16.28
C GLU A 74 8.94 18.28 16.25
N ARG A 75 8.00 17.79 15.43
CA ARG A 75 6.65 18.36 15.27
C ARG A 75 5.80 18.18 16.54
N PRO A 76 4.71 18.96 16.72
CA PRO A 76 3.72 18.66 17.75
C PRO A 76 3.19 17.23 17.61
N HIS A 77 3.19 16.47 18.69
CA HIS A 77 2.81 15.06 18.73
C HIS A 77 2.25 14.67 20.10
N SER A 78 1.45 13.59 20.16
CA SER A 78 1.10 12.91 21.40
C SER A 78 2.16 11.91 21.82
N TYR A 79 2.70 11.18 20.85
CA TYR A 79 3.71 10.15 21.06
C TYR A 79 4.89 10.32 20.09
N LEU A 80 6.08 9.96 20.56
CA LEU A 80 7.23 9.78 19.68
C LEU A 80 6.96 8.61 18.71
N PRO A 81 7.62 8.58 17.54
CA PRO A 81 7.53 7.43 16.62
C PRO A 81 7.74 6.10 17.35
N ILE A 82 6.99 5.06 17.00
CA ILE A 82 6.99 3.76 17.69
C ILE A 82 8.42 3.20 17.79
N GLN A 83 8.78 2.71 18.97
CA GLN A 83 10.00 1.91 19.12
C GLN A 83 9.75 0.51 18.60
N ALA A 84 10.62 0.03 17.72
CA ALA A 84 10.63 -1.38 17.34
C ALA A 84 11.37 -2.17 18.44
N PHE A 85 10.67 -3.12 19.06
CA PHE A 85 11.24 -4.04 20.05
C PHE A 85 11.75 -5.32 19.37
N ALA A 86 12.69 -6.01 20.00
CA ALA A 86 13.17 -7.30 19.50
C ALA A 86 12.36 -8.41 20.18
N GLU A 87 11.51 -9.12 19.45
CA GLU A 87 10.81 -10.31 20.00
C GLU A 87 11.69 -11.58 19.89
N ALA A 88 12.80 -11.50 19.15
CA ALA A 88 13.87 -12.50 19.10
C ALA A 88 15.20 -12.08 19.78
N ASP A 89 16.07 -13.06 20.07
CA ASP A 89 17.40 -12.83 20.67
C ASP A 89 18.31 -11.92 19.82
N LYS A 90 18.09 -11.92 18.51
CA LYS A 90 18.80 -11.05 17.57
C LYS A 90 17.87 -9.89 17.19
N PRO A 91 18.42 -8.68 16.98
CA PRO A 91 17.61 -7.56 16.50
C PRO A 91 16.95 -7.88 15.16
N SER A 92 15.72 -7.39 15.00
CA SER A 92 15.02 -7.32 13.71
C SER A 92 15.84 -6.50 12.72
N GLN A 93 15.79 -6.86 11.45
CA GLN A 93 16.60 -6.27 10.39
C GLN A 93 15.74 -5.46 9.44
N LEU A 94 15.98 -4.15 9.35
CA LEU A 94 15.36 -3.30 8.33
C LEU A 94 15.88 -3.70 6.95
N PHE A 95 14.97 -4.07 6.07
CA PHE A 95 15.26 -4.37 4.66
C PHE A 95 14.55 -3.40 3.71
N GLN A 96 13.51 -2.71 4.18
CA GLN A 96 12.68 -1.84 3.34
C GLN A 96 11.99 -0.76 4.17
N TYR A 97 11.78 0.42 3.58
CA TYR A 97 10.94 1.47 4.17
C TYR A 97 10.26 2.33 3.09
N TYR A 98 9.28 3.11 3.52
CA TYR A 98 8.59 4.11 2.71
C TYR A 98 8.62 5.46 3.42
N LEU A 99 8.85 6.53 2.67
CA LEU A 99 8.66 7.90 3.14
C LEU A 99 7.39 8.45 2.51
N LEU A 100 6.44 8.84 3.36
CA LEU A 100 5.10 9.19 2.93
C LEU A 100 4.92 10.72 2.89
N ALA A 101 4.23 11.21 1.86
CA ALA A 101 3.95 12.64 1.72
C ALA A 101 2.57 12.88 1.08
N THR A 102 2.09 14.11 1.16
CA THR A 102 0.79 14.56 0.61
C THR A 102 0.84 14.85 -0.89
N GLU A 103 1.98 14.63 -1.54
CA GLU A 103 2.20 14.85 -2.97
C GLU A 103 2.41 13.54 -3.73
N GLY A 104 2.48 13.63 -5.07
CA GLY A 104 2.75 12.48 -5.93
C GLY A 104 1.51 11.68 -6.35
N PHE A 105 0.31 12.24 -6.15
CA PHE A 105 -0.97 11.71 -6.60
C PHE A 105 -1.94 12.87 -6.88
N GLU A 106 -3.07 12.58 -7.52
CA GLU A 106 -4.10 13.58 -7.84
C GLU A 106 -4.52 14.38 -6.58
N PRO A 107 -4.41 15.72 -6.58
CA PRO A 107 -4.95 16.53 -5.49
C PRO A 107 -6.43 16.23 -5.27
N ASN A 108 -6.85 16.07 -4.02
CA ASN A 108 -8.22 15.73 -3.68
C ASN A 108 -8.72 16.56 -2.49
N PRO A 109 -10.03 16.53 -2.15
CA PRO A 109 -10.60 17.39 -1.12
C PRO A 109 -10.00 17.23 0.29
N PHE A 110 -9.20 16.18 0.54
CA PHE A 110 -8.49 15.98 1.81
C PHE A 110 -7.13 16.66 1.85
N THR A 111 -6.49 16.86 0.68
CA THR A 111 -5.13 17.39 0.55
C THR A 111 -5.09 18.79 -0.06
N ALA A 112 -6.11 19.20 -0.80
CA ALA A 112 -6.14 20.46 -1.55
C ALA A 112 -7.45 21.25 -1.45
N ARG A 113 -7.35 22.56 -1.72
CA ARG A 113 -8.49 23.49 -1.87
C ARG A 113 -8.92 23.53 -3.33
N PHE A 114 -10.22 23.46 -3.54
CA PHE A 114 -10.90 23.57 -4.82
C PHE A 114 -11.89 24.73 -4.74
N PRO A 115 -11.74 25.76 -5.61
CA PRO A 115 -12.62 26.92 -5.65
C PRO A 115 -14.10 26.54 -5.70
N GLY A 116 -14.91 27.08 -4.79
CA GLY A 116 -16.35 26.84 -4.71
C GLY A 116 -16.78 25.50 -4.12
N ILE A 117 -15.84 24.59 -3.81
CA ILE A 117 -16.13 23.28 -3.22
C ILE A 117 -15.80 23.27 -1.74
N ASN A 118 -14.56 23.63 -1.38
CA ASN A 118 -14.07 23.56 0.00
C ASN A 118 -13.21 24.77 0.36
N ASP A 119 -13.58 25.98 -0.09
CA ASP A 119 -12.81 27.22 0.10
C ASP A 119 -12.44 27.51 1.56
N GLN A 120 -13.34 27.19 2.50
CA GLN A 120 -13.20 27.51 3.93
C GLN A 120 -13.12 26.26 4.83
N ALA A 121 -13.34 25.05 4.30
CA ALA A 121 -13.35 23.82 5.10
C ALA A 121 -11.95 23.38 5.56
N MET A 122 -11.72 23.07 6.83
CA MET A 122 -10.41 22.55 7.26
C MET A 122 -10.06 21.27 6.48
N LEU A 123 -8.89 21.22 5.87
CA LEU A 123 -8.42 20.04 5.12
C LEU A 123 -7.93 18.98 6.10
N THR A 124 -8.27 17.72 5.85
CA THR A 124 -7.95 16.63 6.78
C THR A 124 -6.44 16.34 6.84
N ALA A 125 -5.75 16.34 5.69
CA ALA A 125 -4.33 16.00 5.63
C ALA A 125 -3.40 17.22 5.58
N THR A 126 -3.91 18.41 5.29
CA THR A 126 -3.08 19.62 5.13
C THR A 126 -3.63 20.84 5.85
N GLY A 127 -4.70 20.67 6.66
CA GLY A 127 -5.31 21.76 7.42
C GLY A 127 -4.91 21.81 8.88
N GLY A 128 -4.42 20.69 9.44
CA GLY A 128 -3.95 20.62 10.82
C GLY A 128 -2.69 21.46 11.06
N ASN A 129 -2.47 21.85 12.32
CA ASN A 129 -1.26 22.57 12.76
C ASN A 129 -0.90 23.78 11.89
N CYS A 130 -1.89 24.61 11.55
CA CYS A 130 -1.73 25.83 10.77
C CYS A 130 -1.12 25.60 9.37
N GLY A 131 -1.45 24.45 8.76
CA GLY A 131 -1.08 24.16 7.39
C GLY A 131 0.27 23.45 7.23
N LEU A 132 0.79 22.82 8.29
CA LEU A 132 1.93 21.91 8.13
C LEU A 132 1.55 20.76 7.18
N PRO A 133 2.45 20.29 6.31
CA PRO A 133 2.16 19.13 5.47
C PRO A 133 2.14 17.85 6.32
N THR A 134 1.20 16.94 6.05
CA THR A 134 1.26 15.59 6.63
C THR A 134 2.46 14.85 6.05
N ILE A 135 3.22 14.21 6.93
CA ILE A 135 4.34 13.35 6.56
C ILE A 135 4.25 12.05 7.34
N GLY A 136 4.86 11.00 6.81
CA GLY A 136 5.00 9.75 7.56
C GLY A 136 6.20 8.92 7.16
N ALA A 137 6.42 7.84 7.90
CA ALA A 137 7.34 6.78 7.57
C ALA A 137 6.68 5.42 7.82
N VAL A 138 7.02 4.45 7.00
CA VAL A 138 6.67 3.04 7.23
C VAL A 138 7.95 2.22 7.18
N ARG A 139 8.24 1.46 8.23
CA ARG A 139 9.44 0.64 8.38
C ARG A 139 9.07 -0.83 8.31
N LEU A 140 9.74 -1.59 7.45
CA LEU A 140 9.58 -3.04 7.34
C LEU A 140 10.84 -3.72 7.85
N VAL A 141 10.71 -4.42 8.97
CA VAL A 141 11.82 -5.13 9.60
C VAL A 141 11.51 -6.63 9.64
N VAL A 142 12.45 -7.45 9.18
CA VAL A 142 12.31 -8.91 9.30
C VAL A 142 12.76 -9.34 10.67
N GLU A 143 11.93 -10.12 11.35
CA GLU A 143 12.24 -10.61 12.68
C GLU A 143 12.89 -12.01 12.62
N PRO A 144 14.05 -12.23 13.27
CA PRO A 144 14.69 -13.52 13.31
C PRO A 144 14.09 -14.47 14.37
N LYS A 145 12.77 -14.67 14.35
CA LYS A 145 12.07 -15.60 15.26
C LYS A 145 12.61 -17.03 15.10
N PRO A 146 12.83 -17.79 16.21
CA PRO A 146 13.34 -19.15 16.12
C PRO A 146 12.47 -20.05 15.24
N GLY A 147 13.09 -20.73 14.27
CA GLY A 147 12.39 -21.65 13.36
C GLY A 147 11.70 -21.00 12.16
N LEU A 148 11.70 -19.66 12.06
CA LEU A 148 11.11 -18.95 10.93
C LEU A 148 12.18 -18.41 9.95
N PRO A 149 11.85 -18.29 8.66
CA PRO A 149 12.76 -17.70 7.67
C PRO A 149 13.09 -16.24 7.96
N THR A 150 14.28 -15.82 7.56
CA THR A 150 14.76 -14.43 7.66
C THR A 150 14.98 -13.75 6.31
N ASP A 151 14.67 -14.45 5.21
CA ASP A 151 14.63 -13.86 3.87
C ASP A 151 13.27 -13.19 3.68
N PRO A 152 13.19 -11.86 3.46
CA PRO A 152 11.91 -11.18 3.23
C PRO A 152 11.24 -11.56 1.90
N ASN A 153 11.89 -12.37 1.06
CA ASN A 153 11.28 -13.00 -0.12
C ASN A 153 10.58 -14.35 0.20
N ASP A 154 10.76 -14.89 1.40
CA ASP A 154 10.00 -16.04 1.87
C ASP A 154 8.67 -15.54 2.47
N VAL A 155 7.55 -16.05 1.96
CA VAL A 155 6.20 -15.67 2.42
C VAL A 155 5.89 -16.15 3.85
N ARG A 156 6.72 -17.03 4.41
CA ARG A 156 6.67 -17.47 5.81
C ARG A 156 7.50 -16.60 6.75
N ALA A 157 8.26 -15.63 6.24
CA ALA A 157 8.98 -14.69 7.08
C ALA A 157 8.00 -13.81 7.86
N PHE A 158 8.32 -13.53 9.12
CA PHE A 158 7.60 -12.57 9.95
C PHE A 158 8.20 -11.19 9.78
N ILE A 159 7.38 -10.25 9.31
CA ILE A 159 7.80 -8.89 9.02
C ILE A 159 6.96 -7.93 9.85
N ASP A 160 7.63 -7.15 10.70
CA ASP A 160 6.99 -6.10 11.46
C ASP A 160 6.91 -4.84 10.62
N VAL A 161 5.72 -4.25 10.56
CA VAL A 161 5.41 -3.03 9.82
C VAL A 161 5.06 -1.93 10.81
N PHE A 162 5.97 -0.97 10.99
CA PHE A 162 5.74 0.19 11.84
C PHE A 162 5.37 1.40 10.99
N THR A 163 4.20 1.98 11.23
CA THR A 163 3.70 3.16 10.55
C THR A 163 3.65 4.34 11.50
N ASP A 164 4.33 5.44 11.18
CA ASP A 164 4.35 6.67 11.98
C ASP A 164 3.94 7.86 11.12
N LEU A 165 2.83 8.50 11.46
CA LEU A 165 2.22 9.59 10.70
C LEU A 165 2.07 10.83 11.58
N SER A 166 2.37 12.00 11.02
CA SER A 166 2.16 13.30 11.66
C SER A 166 1.28 14.18 10.80
N ASN A 167 0.35 14.85 11.46
CA ASN A 167 -0.66 15.80 10.98
C ASN A 167 -1.97 15.22 10.40
N LEU A 168 -2.39 14.04 10.86
CA LEU A 168 -3.70 13.44 10.54
C LEU A 168 -4.58 13.38 11.79
N PHE A 169 -5.81 13.88 11.72
CA PHE A 169 -6.75 13.91 12.85
C PHE A 169 -8.10 13.31 12.49
N VAL A 170 -8.83 12.90 13.52
CA VAL A 170 -10.22 12.41 13.41
C VAL A 170 -11.18 13.60 13.50
N ILE A 171 -12.23 13.60 12.67
CA ILE A 171 -13.26 14.64 12.65
C ILE A 171 -14.52 14.17 13.39
N ASN A 172 -15.09 15.03 14.23
CA ASN A 172 -16.46 14.96 14.75
C ASN A 172 -16.89 13.63 15.43
N ASN A 173 -16.00 12.96 16.17
CA ASN A 173 -16.33 11.71 16.86
C ASN A 173 -16.86 10.60 15.91
N GLU A 174 -16.63 10.76 14.60
CA GLU A 174 -16.76 9.67 13.65
C GLU A 174 -15.63 8.69 13.93
N SER A 175 -15.92 7.39 13.88
CA SER A 175 -14.90 6.34 13.76
C SER A 175 -14.28 6.45 12.36
N GLY A 176 -13.55 7.54 12.12
CA GLY A 176 -12.85 7.83 10.88
C GLY A 176 -11.47 7.22 10.95
N TRP A 177 -11.33 6.05 10.34
CA TRP A 177 -10.08 5.31 10.28
C TRP A 177 -9.23 5.81 9.12
N TYR A 178 -7.92 5.68 9.28
CA TYR A 178 -7.00 5.73 8.15
C TYR A 178 -6.58 4.32 7.84
N GLU A 179 -6.53 3.96 6.58
CA GLU A 179 -6.16 2.62 6.17
C GLU A 179 -4.81 2.68 5.46
N GLY A 180 -3.86 1.87 5.93
CA GLY A 180 -2.57 1.70 5.27
C GLY A 180 -2.67 0.65 4.17
N TRP A 181 -2.04 0.91 3.03
CA TRP A 181 -2.06 0.00 1.88
C TRP A 181 -0.65 -0.28 1.40
N MET A 182 -0.23 -1.54 1.47
CA MET A 182 0.91 -2.03 0.69
C MET A 182 0.44 -2.35 -0.72
N ILE A 183 1.11 -1.79 -1.73
CA ILE A 183 0.64 -1.85 -3.11
C ILE A 183 1.65 -2.58 -4.00
N HIS A 184 1.18 -3.64 -4.65
CA HIS A 184 1.86 -4.37 -5.70
C HIS A 184 1.31 -3.95 -7.06
N ASP A 185 2.16 -3.46 -7.96
CA ASP A 185 1.75 -3.14 -9.33
C ASP A 185 1.90 -4.37 -10.21
N LEU A 186 0.84 -4.76 -10.91
CA LEU A 186 0.80 -5.96 -11.73
C LEU A 186 1.93 -5.94 -12.76
N GLN A 187 2.75 -6.99 -12.78
CA GLN A 187 3.85 -7.14 -13.72
C GLN A 187 3.46 -8.06 -14.87
N VAL A 188 4.01 -7.82 -16.04
CA VAL A 188 3.92 -8.75 -17.18
C VAL A 188 4.72 -10.01 -16.82
N PRO A 189 4.07 -11.18 -16.67
CA PRO A 189 4.73 -12.40 -16.25
C PRO A 189 5.61 -12.98 -17.37
N GLU A 190 6.47 -13.93 -17.04
CA GLU A 190 7.21 -14.67 -18.07
C GLU A 190 6.30 -15.59 -18.88
N VAL A 191 6.72 -15.87 -20.12
CA VAL A 191 6.02 -16.78 -21.04
C VAL A 191 6.34 -18.23 -20.70
N ALA A 192 5.31 -19.07 -20.66
CA ALA A 192 5.44 -20.52 -20.50
C ALA A 192 4.54 -21.27 -21.49
N ALA A 193 4.78 -22.58 -21.66
CA ALA A 193 3.87 -23.45 -22.38
C ALA A 193 2.50 -23.48 -21.67
N PRO A 194 1.38 -23.50 -22.41
CA PRO A 194 0.07 -23.62 -21.79
C PRO A 194 -0.08 -24.96 -21.05
N ARG A 195 -1.03 -24.99 -20.12
CA ARG A 195 -1.57 -26.23 -19.55
C ARG A 195 -2.24 -27.06 -20.65
N THR A 196 -2.58 -28.30 -20.32
CA THR A 196 -3.25 -29.24 -21.24
C THR A 196 -4.62 -28.76 -21.71
N ASP A 197 -5.28 -27.91 -20.94
CA ASP A 197 -6.56 -27.26 -21.26
C ASP A 197 -6.40 -25.99 -22.11
N GLY A 198 -5.17 -25.60 -22.45
CA GLY A 198 -4.86 -24.40 -23.24
C GLY A 198 -4.68 -23.12 -22.41
N HIS A 199 -4.99 -23.15 -21.12
CA HIS A 199 -4.85 -21.98 -20.24
C HIS A 199 -3.39 -21.76 -19.83
N ALA A 200 -3.07 -20.55 -19.40
CA ALA A 200 -1.76 -20.24 -18.83
C ALA A 200 -1.52 -21.01 -17.51
N GLN A 201 -0.25 -21.29 -17.20
CA GLN A 201 0.17 -21.81 -15.90
C GLN A 201 0.14 -20.70 -14.83
N PHE A 202 0.06 -21.09 -13.56
CA PHE A 202 0.03 -20.16 -12.43
C PHE A 202 1.21 -19.17 -12.50
N GLY A 203 0.91 -17.88 -12.40
CA GLY A 203 1.88 -16.79 -12.46
C GLY A 203 2.58 -16.59 -13.81
N ARG A 204 2.18 -17.30 -14.87
CA ARG A 204 2.73 -17.22 -16.24
C ARG A 204 1.72 -16.69 -17.24
N MET A 205 2.16 -16.43 -18.46
CA MET A 205 1.28 -16.21 -19.63
C MET A 205 1.66 -17.12 -20.80
N THR A 206 0.77 -17.31 -21.77
CA THR A 206 1.08 -18.06 -22.99
C THR A 206 1.78 -17.16 -24.03
N ALA A 207 2.36 -17.77 -25.07
CA ALA A 207 2.93 -17.01 -26.18
C ALA A 207 1.88 -16.17 -26.94
N ALA A 208 0.63 -16.65 -27.00
CA ALA A 208 -0.48 -15.93 -27.61
C ALA A 208 -0.86 -14.69 -26.80
N ASP A 209 -0.89 -14.80 -25.46
CA ASP A 209 -1.10 -13.65 -24.57
C ASP A 209 -0.01 -12.60 -24.73
N ALA A 210 1.25 -13.05 -24.73
CA ALA A 210 2.42 -12.21 -24.91
C ALA A 210 2.33 -11.40 -26.21
N ALA A 211 1.97 -12.05 -27.32
CA ALA A 211 1.78 -11.38 -28.61
C ALA A 211 0.61 -10.39 -28.57
N ALA A 212 -0.50 -10.74 -27.90
CA ALA A 212 -1.69 -9.90 -27.81
C ALA A 212 -1.44 -8.62 -26.98
N ILE A 213 -0.83 -8.74 -25.80
CA ILE A 213 -0.53 -7.56 -24.96
C ILE A 213 0.63 -6.73 -25.53
N LEU A 214 1.60 -7.36 -26.21
CA LEU A 214 2.64 -6.64 -26.92
C LEU A 214 2.05 -5.76 -28.02
N ALA A 215 0.99 -6.21 -28.69
CA ALA A 215 0.33 -5.44 -29.75
C ALA A 215 -0.42 -4.19 -29.26
N MET A 216 -0.60 -4.03 -27.93
CA MET A 216 -1.27 -2.86 -27.35
C MET A 216 -0.40 -1.61 -27.44
N GLY A 217 -1.05 -0.45 -27.61
CA GLY A 217 -0.43 0.87 -27.44
C GLY A 217 0.87 1.06 -28.22
N THR A 218 1.95 1.29 -27.47
CA THR A 218 3.31 1.49 -27.99
C THR A 218 4.23 0.32 -27.67
N HIS A 219 3.68 -0.88 -27.53
CA HIS A 219 4.42 -2.14 -27.37
C HIS A 219 5.28 -2.23 -26.09
N GLN A 220 4.83 -1.63 -24.97
CA GLN A 220 5.58 -1.62 -23.71
C GLN A 220 5.27 -2.79 -22.76
N ASN A 221 4.21 -3.54 -23.01
CA ASN A 221 3.85 -4.71 -22.21
C ASN A 221 4.71 -5.93 -22.59
N VAL A 222 5.93 -5.97 -22.04
CA VAL A 222 6.90 -7.07 -22.20
C VAL A 222 7.26 -7.71 -20.86
N PRO A 223 7.63 -9.00 -20.80
CA PRO A 223 7.96 -9.70 -19.56
C PRO A 223 8.92 -8.93 -18.64
N GLY A 224 8.62 -8.91 -17.35
CA GLY A 224 9.40 -8.23 -16.31
C GLY A 224 9.14 -6.72 -16.17
N GLN A 225 8.33 -6.12 -17.05
CA GLN A 225 7.88 -4.74 -16.90
C GLN A 225 6.56 -4.66 -16.13
N ILE A 226 6.22 -3.46 -15.65
CA ILE A 226 4.89 -3.17 -15.10
C ILE A 226 3.88 -3.24 -16.26
N PHE A 227 2.79 -3.98 -16.06
CA PHE A 227 1.70 -4.04 -17.02
C PHE A 227 0.94 -2.73 -17.07
N THR A 228 0.60 -2.28 -18.28
CA THR A 228 -0.24 -1.11 -18.53
C THR A 228 -1.49 -1.49 -19.32
N MET A 229 -2.64 -0.96 -18.91
CA MET A 229 -3.93 -1.21 -19.53
C MET A 229 -4.03 -0.69 -20.97
N ASP A 230 -3.17 0.25 -21.36
CA ASP A 230 -3.16 0.86 -22.70
C ASP A 230 -1.92 0.49 -23.54
N GLY A 231 -1.00 -0.31 -23.01
CA GLY A 231 0.23 -0.73 -23.69
C GLY A 231 1.26 0.39 -23.88
N ARG A 232 1.11 1.53 -23.20
CA ARG A 232 2.06 2.65 -23.23
C ARG A 232 3.07 2.56 -22.09
N ALA A 233 3.94 3.56 -21.97
CA ALA A 233 4.85 3.64 -20.84
C ALA A 233 4.06 3.69 -19.51
N PRO A 234 4.56 3.09 -18.41
CA PRO A 234 3.90 3.17 -17.11
C PRO A 234 3.70 4.62 -16.68
N HIS A 235 2.42 4.97 -16.49
CA HIS A 235 1.97 6.19 -15.84
C HIS A 235 1.56 5.80 -14.43
N LEU A 236 2.46 6.04 -13.47
CA LEU A 236 2.16 5.95 -12.05
C LEU A 236 1.29 7.14 -11.61
N PRO A 237 0.54 7.01 -10.51
CA PRO A 237 -0.10 8.13 -9.82
C PRO A 237 0.75 9.39 -9.81
N GLY A 238 0.15 10.54 -10.12
CA GLY A 238 0.87 11.81 -10.17
C GLY A 238 -0.02 13.02 -9.89
N SER A 239 0.61 14.12 -9.47
CA SER A 239 -0.10 15.38 -9.17
C SER A 239 -0.74 16.06 -10.38
N THR A 240 -0.42 15.58 -11.59
CA THR A 240 -1.00 16.05 -12.85
C THR A 240 -2.15 15.16 -13.34
N ASP A 241 -2.50 14.13 -12.58
CA ASP A 241 -3.68 13.32 -12.85
C ASP A 241 -4.93 14.16 -12.62
N HIS A 242 -5.98 13.86 -13.37
CA HIS A 242 -7.26 14.51 -13.29
C HIS A 242 -8.34 13.53 -13.71
N PHE A 243 -9.27 13.22 -12.81
CA PHE A 243 -10.38 12.33 -13.10
C PHE A 243 -11.49 13.06 -13.89
N PRO A 244 -12.08 12.47 -14.95
CA PRO A 244 -11.84 11.10 -15.46
C PRO A 244 -10.86 11.00 -16.64
N ASP A 245 -10.32 12.10 -17.16
CA ASP A 245 -9.65 12.14 -18.46
C ASP A 245 -8.16 11.78 -18.44
N ARG A 246 -7.49 11.88 -17.28
CA ARG A 246 -6.08 11.51 -17.11
C ARG A 246 -5.85 10.80 -15.80
N GLN A 247 -5.63 9.49 -15.86
CA GLN A 247 -5.39 8.65 -14.70
C GLN A 247 -4.23 7.70 -14.95
N THR A 248 -3.76 7.07 -13.87
CA THR A 248 -2.85 5.93 -13.93
C THR A 248 -3.29 4.89 -14.97
N ASN A 249 -2.34 4.34 -15.72
CA ASN A 249 -2.60 3.25 -16.66
C ASN A 249 -2.11 1.88 -16.15
N ILE A 250 -1.61 1.80 -14.92
CA ILE A 250 -1.17 0.55 -14.28
C ILE A 250 -2.30 -0.10 -13.47
N VAL A 251 -2.13 -1.38 -13.11
CA VAL A 251 -3.11 -2.15 -12.33
C VAL A 251 -2.55 -2.46 -10.93
N PRO A 252 -3.00 -1.77 -9.86
CA PRO A 252 -2.52 -2.02 -8.50
C PRO A 252 -3.31 -3.13 -7.80
N ILE A 253 -2.61 -3.97 -7.04
CA ILE A 253 -3.13 -4.94 -6.08
C ILE A 253 -2.80 -4.41 -4.69
N GLN A 254 -3.81 -4.24 -3.85
CA GLN A 254 -3.66 -3.50 -2.60
C GLN A 254 -3.98 -4.36 -1.41
N LEU A 255 -2.99 -4.49 -0.54
CA LEU A 255 -3.08 -5.21 0.71
C LEU A 255 -3.27 -4.21 1.84
N SER A 256 -4.40 -4.36 2.54
CA SER A 256 -4.71 -3.60 3.74
C SER A 256 -3.72 -3.96 4.85
N MET A 257 -3.16 -2.94 5.50
CA MET A 257 -2.31 -3.02 6.69
C MET A 257 -3.09 -2.74 7.97
N GLY A 258 -4.42 -2.84 7.87
CA GLY A 258 -5.33 -2.51 8.94
C GLY A 258 -5.60 -1.02 9.10
N ALA A 259 -6.69 -0.78 9.82
CA ALA A 259 -7.17 0.52 10.20
C ALA A 259 -6.31 1.10 11.34
N LEU A 260 -5.80 2.29 11.13
CA LEU A 260 -5.06 3.09 12.08
C LEU A 260 -6.00 4.14 12.66
N ASN A 261 -6.09 4.17 13.99
CA ASN A 261 -6.76 5.26 14.69
C ASN A 261 -5.76 6.39 14.94
N CYS A 262 -6.10 7.58 14.47
CA CYS A 262 -5.35 8.77 14.79
C CYS A 262 -5.82 9.37 16.11
N MET A 263 -4.89 9.93 16.86
CA MET A 263 -5.21 10.73 18.03
C MET A 263 -5.86 12.04 17.58
N GLN A 264 -6.74 12.59 18.42
CA GLN A 264 -7.32 13.92 18.17
C GLN A 264 -6.23 15.02 18.05
N GLN A 265 -5.03 14.76 18.59
CA GLN A 265 -3.86 15.63 18.56
C GLN A 265 -2.97 15.45 17.32
N THR A 266 -3.53 14.92 16.22
CA THR A 266 -2.96 14.98 14.87
C THR A 266 -1.80 14.01 14.57
N ASP A 267 -1.55 12.96 15.35
CA ASP A 267 -0.61 11.88 15.03
C ASP A 267 -1.29 10.50 15.01
N CYS A 268 -0.74 9.59 14.21
CA CYS A 268 -1.21 8.22 14.09
C CYS A 268 -0.03 7.29 13.99
N HIS A 269 -0.02 6.29 14.86
CA HIS A 269 1.05 5.30 14.88
C HIS A 269 0.43 3.91 14.88
N GLY A 270 1.05 2.99 14.14
CA GLY A 270 0.56 1.63 13.95
C GLY A 270 1.68 0.61 13.95
N TYR A 271 1.36 -0.57 14.48
CA TYR A 271 2.14 -1.79 14.36
C TYR A 271 1.27 -2.84 13.70
N TRP A 272 1.82 -3.53 12.71
CA TRP A 272 1.15 -4.59 11.99
C TRP A 272 2.14 -5.69 11.61
N GLU A 273 1.71 -6.94 11.70
CA GLU A 273 2.52 -8.10 11.31
C GLU A 273 2.16 -8.53 9.90
N PHE A 274 3.13 -8.46 8.98
CA PHE A 274 3.03 -9.02 7.64
C PHE A 274 3.55 -10.46 7.65
N ASN A 275 2.67 -11.40 7.37
CA ASN A 275 2.97 -12.81 7.13
C ASN A 275 1.83 -13.46 6.30
N TYR A 276 1.90 -14.76 6.02
CA TYR A 276 0.88 -15.44 5.22
C TYR A 276 -0.55 -15.44 5.82
N THR A 277 -0.72 -15.22 7.12
CA THR A 277 -2.05 -15.16 7.77
C THR A 277 -2.72 -13.80 7.58
N THR A 278 -1.92 -12.74 7.37
CA THR A 278 -2.39 -11.37 7.22
C THR A 278 -2.27 -10.84 5.78
N ASN A 279 -1.53 -11.54 4.91
CA ASN A 279 -1.32 -11.24 3.49
C ASN A 279 -2.51 -11.63 2.58
N TRP A 280 -3.68 -11.10 2.90
CA TRP A 280 -4.96 -11.39 2.25
C TRP A 280 -5.65 -10.12 1.75
N ILE A 281 -6.15 -10.15 0.51
CA ILE A 281 -6.72 -9.03 -0.24
C ILE A 281 -8.25 -9.04 -0.18
N HIS A 282 -8.86 -7.86 -0.13
CA HIS A 282 -10.31 -7.67 -0.29
C HIS A 282 -10.82 -8.33 -1.57
N PRO A 283 -12.09 -8.78 -1.63
CA PRO A 283 -12.65 -9.33 -2.85
C PRO A 283 -12.50 -8.36 -4.02
N LEU A 284 -11.80 -8.81 -5.07
CA LEU A 284 -11.45 -7.95 -6.19
C LEU A 284 -12.68 -7.47 -6.98
N TYR A 285 -13.76 -8.24 -6.94
CA TYR A 285 -15.04 -7.85 -7.54
C TYR A 285 -15.73 -6.70 -6.78
N GLU A 286 -15.23 -6.27 -5.62
CA GLU A 286 -15.72 -5.10 -4.90
C GLU A 286 -15.07 -3.78 -5.38
N LEU A 287 -13.89 -3.85 -6.00
CA LEU A 287 -13.17 -2.70 -6.58
C LEU A 287 -13.95 -1.89 -7.64
N PRO A 288 -14.79 -2.50 -8.53
CA PRO A 288 -15.66 -1.72 -9.40
C PRO A 288 -16.56 -0.73 -8.65
N PHE A 289 -17.00 -1.09 -7.44
CA PHE A 289 -17.95 -0.33 -6.63
C PHE A 289 -17.31 0.81 -5.86
N THR A 290 -15.99 0.78 -5.68
CA THR A 290 -15.22 1.85 -5.05
C THR A 290 -14.82 2.94 -6.05
N GLY A 291 -15.05 2.72 -7.35
CA GLY A 291 -14.76 3.69 -8.41
C GLY A 291 -13.34 3.61 -8.96
N ASP A 292 -12.63 2.51 -8.69
CA ASP A 292 -11.19 2.35 -8.99
C ASP A 292 -10.88 1.64 -10.30
N ILE A 293 -11.93 1.30 -11.05
CA ILE A 293 -11.78 0.70 -12.37
C ILE A 293 -12.30 1.70 -13.41
N PRO A 294 -11.46 2.11 -14.38
CA PRO A 294 -11.87 3.06 -15.41
C PRO A 294 -13.20 2.67 -16.07
N GLY A 295 -14.12 3.63 -16.17
CA GLY A 295 -15.45 3.43 -16.76
C GLY A 295 -16.54 2.99 -15.78
N THR A 296 -16.22 2.50 -14.57
CA THR A 296 -17.26 2.06 -13.61
C THR A 296 -17.96 3.24 -12.94
N PHE A 297 -17.25 4.36 -12.74
CA PHE A 297 -17.82 5.59 -12.22
C PHE A 297 -18.85 6.20 -13.18
N GLU A 298 -18.49 6.35 -14.47
CA GLU A 298 -19.37 6.90 -15.52
C GLU A 298 -20.60 6.03 -15.74
N ALA A 299 -20.47 4.72 -15.53
CA ALA A 299 -21.58 3.78 -15.57
C ALA A 299 -22.50 3.86 -14.34
N GLY A 300 -22.19 4.70 -13.35
CA GLY A 300 -22.99 4.86 -12.13
C GLY A 300 -22.92 3.66 -11.19
N ASN A 301 -21.87 2.85 -11.28
CA ASN A 301 -21.77 1.60 -10.52
C ASN A 301 -21.25 1.78 -9.09
N VAL A 302 -20.84 3.00 -8.68
CA VAL A 302 -20.40 3.27 -7.30
C VAL A 302 -21.56 3.01 -6.33
N GLY A 303 -21.38 2.06 -5.41
CA GLY A 303 -22.42 1.65 -4.45
C GLY A 303 -23.59 0.83 -5.03
N ALA A 304 -23.48 0.34 -6.27
CA ALA A 304 -24.57 -0.41 -6.93
C ALA A 304 -24.77 -1.85 -6.40
N LEU A 305 -23.76 -2.44 -5.76
CA LEU A 305 -23.90 -3.68 -5.00
C LEU A 305 -23.60 -3.39 -3.52
N SER A 306 -24.54 -3.75 -2.64
CA SER A 306 -24.22 -3.93 -1.23
C SER A 306 -23.37 -5.19 -1.10
N SER A 307 -22.21 -5.10 -0.43
CA SER A 307 -21.37 -6.25 -0.10
C SER A 307 -22.19 -7.25 0.71
N LEU A 308 -22.77 -8.22 0.01
CA LEU A 308 -23.52 -9.32 0.60
C LEU A 308 -22.85 -10.62 0.15
N ILE A 309 -21.80 -10.93 0.92
CA ILE A 309 -21.32 -12.27 1.33
C ILE A 309 -20.54 -13.02 0.25
N PRO A 310 -19.31 -13.45 0.56
CA PRO A 310 -18.49 -14.11 -0.42
C PRO A 310 -18.98 -15.53 -0.59
N GLY A 311 -19.47 -15.84 -1.79
CA GLY A 311 -18.93 -16.99 -2.48
C GLY A 311 -17.98 -16.48 -3.56
N SER A 312 -17.83 -17.21 -4.66
CA SER A 312 -16.80 -16.90 -5.66
C SER A 312 -17.18 -15.76 -6.61
N GLY A 313 -17.84 -14.71 -6.10
CA GLY A 313 -18.27 -13.51 -6.83
C GLY A 313 -19.58 -13.67 -7.63
N PRO A 314 -19.99 -12.63 -8.39
CA PRO A 314 -21.26 -12.62 -9.11
C PRO A 314 -21.48 -13.73 -10.14
N SER A 315 -20.40 -14.25 -10.73
CA SER A 315 -20.41 -15.39 -11.66
C SER A 315 -20.24 -16.75 -10.97
N GLY A 316 -20.12 -16.74 -9.64
CA GLY A 316 -19.69 -17.86 -8.83
C GLY A 316 -20.79 -18.44 -7.93
N VAL A 317 -20.33 -19.11 -6.87
CA VAL A 317 -21.20 -19.56 -5.79
C VAL A 317 -21.77 -18.35 -5.04
N LYS A 318 -23.04 -18.40 -4.67
CA LYS A 318 -23.69 -17.36 -3.85
C LYS A 318 -23.95 -17.92 -2.46
N ASN A 319 -23.35 -17.31 -1.45
CA ASN A 319 -23.43 -17.76 -0.07
C ASN A 319 -24.45 -16.98 0.76
N SER A 320 -24.88 -17.59 1.87
CA SER A 320 -25.84 -17.03 2.82
C SER A 320 -25.12 -16.15 3.86
N PRO A 321 -25.64 -14.94 4.21
CA PRO A 321 -24.96 -14.00 5.12
C PRO A 321 -24.86 -14.48 6.56
N ILE A 322 -26.01 -14.81 7.12
CA ILE A 322 -26.28 -16.18 7.55
C ILE A 322 -25.05 -16.95 8.04
N ASN A 323 -24.54 -17.74 7.11
CA ASN A 323 -23.59 -18.79 7.39
C ASN A 323 -22.14 -18.31 7.21
N TYR A 324 -21.90 -17.27 6.40
CA TYR A 324 -20.56 -16.85 5.95
C TYR A 324 -20.15 -15.43 6.36
N GLY A 325 -20.95 -14.74 7.16
CA GLY A 325 -20.74 -13.31 7.36
C GLY A 325 -20.99 -12.80 8.76
N ASP A 326 -22.23 -12.89 9.24
CA ASP A 326 -22.72 -11.95 10.27
C ASP A 326 -23.64 -12.62 11.30
N ASN A 327 -23.54 -13.92 11.55
CA ASN A 327 -24.33 -14.54 12.63
C ASN A 327 -23.77 -14.11 14.00
N PRO A 328 -24.48 -13.28 14.79
CA PRO A 328 -24.00 -12.86 16.10
C PRO A 328 -24.10 -13.98 17.14
N ASN A 329 -24.80 -15.09 16.83
CA ASN A 329 -25.08 -16.15 17.80
C ASN A 329 -24.01 -17.24 17.75
N THR A 330 -23.22 -17.32 18.82
CA THR A 330 -22.20 -18.38 19.06
C THR A 330 -22.80 -19.72 19.52
N ALA A 331 -24.10 -19.78 19.86
CA ALA A 331 -24.60 -20.78 20.82
C ALA A 331 -25.72 -21.75 20.35
N ALA A 332 -26.08 -21.89 19.06
CA ALA A 332 -27.12 -22.89 18.71
C ALA A 332 -27.00 -23.58 17.33
N ILE A 333 -26.94 -24.92 17.41
CA ILE A 333 -27.58 -25.96 16.57
C ILE A 333 -27.56 -25.72 15.05
N LEU A 334 -26.36 -25.87 14.46
CA LEU A 334 -26.01 -26.28 13.08
C LEU A 334 -24.72 -25.59 12.58
N GLY A 335 -23.62 -25.61 13.36
CA GLY A 335 -22.29 -25.31 12.79
C GLY A 335 -21.32 -24.39 13.55
N GLY A 336 -21.51 -24.10 14.83
CA GLY A 336 -20.39 -23.78 15.74
C GLY A 336 -19.60 -22.46 15.56
N SER A 337 -19.88 -21.58 14.61
CA SER A 337 -19.15 -20.32 14.50
C SER A 337 -20.06 -19.10 14.75
N GLY A 338 -19.79 -18.38 15.84
CA GLY A 338 -20.41 -17.08 16.15
C GLY A 338 -19.95 -15.97 15.20
N PRO A 339 -19.74 -14.71 15.64
CA PRO A 339 -19.23 -13.67 14.72
C PRO A 339 -17.88 -14.10 14.10
N ARG A 340 -17.53 -13.52 12.94
CA ARG A 340 -16.20 -13.71 12.35
C ARG A 340 -15.15 -13.34 13.39
N ASP A 341 -14.18 -14.23 13.56
CA ASP A 341 -13.13 -14.07 14.56
C ASP A 341 -11.79 -14.32 13.86
N PRO A 342 -11.04 -13.25 13.51
CA PRO A 342 -9.76 -13.40 12.82
C PRO A 342 -8.75 -14.20 13.66
N ASP A 343 -8.89 -14.21 14.99
CA ASP A 343 -8.01 -14.96 15.90
C ASP A 343 -8.23 -16.47 15.81
N LYS A 344 -9.28 -16.93 15.11
CA LYS A 344 -9.49 -18.35 14.82
C LYS A 344 -8.74 -18.83 13.58
N PHE A 345 -7.88 -18.01 12.95
CA PHE A 345 -7.10 -18.43 11.79
C PHE A 345 -6.25 -19.67 12.07
N ASP A 346 -5.57 -19.71 13.22
CA ASP A 346 -4.54 -20.70 13.58
C ASP A 346 -5.03 -21.75 14.59
N ALA A 347 -6.33 -21.82 14.87
CA ALA A 347 -6.87 -22.73 15.87
C ALA A 347 -6.45 -24.19 15.60
N GLU A 348 -5.93 -24.87 16.63
CA GLU A 348 -5.51 -26.27 16.55
C GLU A 348 -6.68 -27.20 16.22
N ALA A 349 -7.84 -26.94 16.81
CA ALA A 349 -9.06 -27.66 16.51
C ALA A 349 -9.68 -27.12 15.20
N ALA A 350 -9.68 -27.94 14.15
CA ALA A 350 -10.26 -27.57 12.86
C ALA A 350 -11.73 -27.07 12.96
N ALA A 351 -12.52 -27.61 13.91
CA ALA A 351 -13.90 -27.19 14.15
C ALA A 351 -14.02 -25.78 14.79
N GLN A 352 -12.91 -25.22 15.28
CA GLN A 352 -12.82 -23.88 15.84
C GLN A 352 -12.09 -22.93 14.89
N ARG A 353 -11.53 -23.42 13.78
CA ARG A 353 -10.80 -22.59 12.83
C ARG A 353 -11.76 -21.71 12.03
N GLU A 354 -11.38 -20.47 11.75
CA GLU A 354 -12.19 -19.56 10.94
C GLU A 354 -12.31 -20.12 9.51
N ASN A 355 -13.54 -20.43 9.13
CA ASN A 355 -13.87 -20.95 7.80
C ASN A 355 -14.45 -19.87 6.87
N ARG A 356 -14.68 -18.65 7.37
CA ARG A 356 -15.40 -17.56 6.66
C ARG A 356 -14.47 -16.42 6.32
N GLN A 357 -13.34 -16.74 5.70
CA GLN A 357 -12.41 -15.71 5.24
C GLN A 357 -12.98 -15.08 3.98
N ARG A 358 -13.37 -13.81 4.12
CA ARG A 358 -13.90 -13.04 2.98
C ARG A 358 -12.80 -12.56 2.01
N PHE A 359 -11.55 -12.75 2.38
CA PHE A 359 -10.40 -12.28 1.60
C PHE A 359 -9.81 -13.41 0.79
N ILE A 360 -8.90 -13.09 -0.12
CA ILE A 360 -8.10 -14.08 -0.85
C ILE A 360 -6.61 -13.81 -0.68
N PRO A 361 -5.74 -14.84 -0.70
CA PRO A 361 -4.30 -14.63 -0.65
C PRO A 361 -3.80 -13.70 -1.77
N SER A 362 -2.79 -12.86 -1.50
CA SER A 362 -2.36 -11.81 -2.45
C SER A 362 -1.79 -12.31 -3.78
N GLY A 363 -1.14 -13.47 -3.80
CA GLY A 363 -0.72 -14.15 -5.01
C GLY A 363 -1.89 -14.73 -5.82
N LEU A 364 -2.97 -15.18 -5.15
CA LEU A 364 -4.22 -15.55 -5.82
C LEU A 364 -4.91 -14.32 -6.43
N ALA A 365 -4.91 -13.19 -5.71
CA ALA A 365 -5.40 -11.92 -6.25
C ALA A 365 -4.61 -11.50 -7.51
N ARG A 366 -3.28 -11.67 -7.49
CA ARG A 366 -2.44 -11.47 -8.68
C ARG A 366 -2.82 -12.38 -9.82
N GLU A 367 -3.07 -13.66 -9.56
CA GLU A 367 -3.47 -14.62 -10.57
C GLU A 367 -4.79 -14.23 -11.26
N ILE A 368 -5.80 -13.80 -10.48
CA ILE A 368 -7.09 -13.31 -11.00
C ILE A 368 -6.90 -12.07 -11.88
N PHE A 369 -5.99 -11.16 -11.50
CA PHE A 369 -5.67 -10.00 -12.32
C PHE A 369 -4.89 -10.35 -13.59
N LEU A 370 -4.05 -11.39 -13.57
CA LEU A 370 -3.43 -11.90 -14.79
C LEU A 370 -4.50 -12.41 -15.77
N ASP A 371 -5.50 -13.17 -15.31
CA ASP A 371 -6.61 -13.62 -16.16
C ASP A 371 -7.47 -12.46 -16.66
N THR A 372 -7.70 -11.46 -15.80
CA THR A 372 -8.50 -10.29 -16.15
C THR A 372 -7.83 -9.40 -17.19
N TYR A 373 -6.55 -9.06 -17.01
CA TYR A 373 -5.89 -8.00 -17.76
C TYR A 373 -4.80 -8.46 -18.73
N VAL A 374 -4.10 -9.55 -18.43
CA VAL A 374 -2.89 -9.96 -19.16
C VAL A 374 -3.17 -11.12 -20.12
N ARG A 375 -3.92 -12.13 -19.68
CA ARG A 375 -4.16 -13.37 -20.43
C ARG A 375 -5.34 -13.24 -21.39
N ILE A 376 -5.34 -12.15 -22.16
CA ILE A 376 -6.45 -11.75 -23.05
C ILE A 376 -6.69 -12.70 -24.22
N ALA A 377 -5.75 -13.61 -24.51
CA ALA A 377 -5.90 -14.63 -25.55
C ALA A 377 -6.22 -16.01 -24.98
N SER A 378 -5.61 -16.40 -23.84
CA SER A 378 -5.76 -17.74 -23.25
C SER A 378 -6.86 -17.85 -22.19
N PHE A 379 -7.35 -16.73 -21.65
CA PHE A 379 -8.51 -16.70 -20.75
C PHE A 379 -9.64 -15.90 -21.42
N GLU A 380 -10.79 -16.54 -21.64
CA GLU A 380 -12.04 -15.92 -22.14
C GLU A 380 -11.88 -14.76 -23.15
N PRO A 381 -11.26 -14.99 -24.33
CA PRO A 381 -10.97 -13.93 -25.29
C PRO A 381 -12.24 -13.21 -25.75
N GLY A 382 -12.20 -11.87 -25.73
CA GLY A 382 -13.30 -11.00 -26.16
C GLY A 382 -14.39 -10.73 -25.10
N ILE A 383 -14.32 -11.34 -23.92
CA ILE A 383 -15.24 -11.04 -22.82
C ILE A 383 -14.86 -9.70 -22.15
N PRO A 384 -15.78 -8.72 -22.05
CA PRO A 384 -15.49 -7.42 -21.47
C PRO A 384 -15.60 -7.40 -19.94
N PHE A 385 -15.07 -6.31 -19.36
CA PHE A 385 -15.30 -5.93 -17.96
C PHE A 385 -16.78 -5.58 -17.70
N PRO A 386 -17.36 -5.81 -16.50
CA PRO A 386 -16.78 -6.49 -15.32
C PRO A 386 -16.87 -8.01 -15.38
N ARG A 387 -17.56 -8.58 -16.38
CA ARG A 387 -17.84 -10.01 -16.45
C ARG A 387 -16.56 -10.85 -16.41
N ARG A 388 -15.55 -10.46 -17.18
CA ARG A 388 -14.25 -11.14 -17.19
C ARG A 388 -13.57 -11.21 -15.81
N LEU A 389 -13.68 -10.16 -15.00
CA LEU A 389 -13.15 -10.16 -13.63
C LEU A 389 -13.90 -11.15 -12.73
N PHE A 390 -15.24 -11.18 -12.85
CA PHE A 390 -16.06 -12.12 -12.08
C PHE A 390 -15.80 -13.58 -12.48
N ASP A 391 -15.65 -13.83 -13.78
CA ASP A 391 -15.35 -15.16 -14.32
C ASP A 391 -13.93 -15.61 -13.92
N ALA A 392 -12.94 -14.71 -13.96
CA ALA A 392 -11.57 -14.97 -13.47
C ALA A 392 -11.53 -15.28 -11.97
N TYR A 393 -12.20 -14.46 -11.15
CA TYR A 393 -12.29 -14.70 -9.71
C TYR A 393 -12.89 -16.08 -9.41
N ALA A 394 -14.01 -16.41 -10.05
CA ALA A 394 -14.67 -17.71 -9.87
C ALA A 394 -13.81 -18.88 -10.36
N ALA A 395 -13.09 -18.72 -11.47
CA ALA A 395 -12.23 -19.76 -12.03
C ALA A 395 -11.04 -20.08 -11.11
N GLU A 396 -10.33 -19.04 -10.63
CA GLU A 396 -9.13 -19.23 -9.83
C GLU A 396 -9.44 -19.65 -8.39
N VAL A 397 -10.51 -19.13 -7.78
CA VAL A 397 -10.97 -19.61 -6.46
C VAL A 397 -11.31 -21.10 -6.50
N ARG A 398 -12.02 -21.57 -7.54
CA ARG A 398 -12.39 -22.99 -7.69
C ARG A 398 -11.20 -23.95 -7.71
N ARG A 399 -10.01 -23.49 -8.09
CA ARG A 399 -8.80 -24.33 -8.13
C ARG A 399 -8.25 -24.63 -6.73
N ILE A 400 -8.57 -23.77 -5.77
CA ILE A 400 -8.08 -23.81 -4.39
C ILE A 400 -9.17 -24.27 -3.43
N ASP A 401 -10.41 -23.84 -3.66
CA ASP A 401 -11.62 -24.23 -2.93
C ASP A 401 -11.86 -25.75 -3.06
N ALA A 402 -11.54 -26.48 -2.00
CA ALA A 402 -11.58 -27.93 -1.97
C ALA A 402 -12.99 -28.46 -1.68
N ASN A 403 -13.83 -27.64 -1.04
CA ASN A 403 -15.16 -28.04 -0.60
C ASN A 403 -16.29 -27.57 -1.57
N GLY A 404 -15.97 -26.67 -2.50
CA GLY A 404 -16.85 -26.15 -3.54
C GLY A 404 -17.82 -25.05 -3.09
N ASP A 405 -17.59 -24.40 -1.94
CA ASP A 405 -18.43 -23.34 -1.39
C ASP A 405 -18.13 -21.94 -1.97
N GLY A 406 -17.10 -21.82 -2.80
CA GLY A 406 -16.66 -20.59 -3.44
C GLY A 406 -15.90 -19.63 -2.53
N VAL A 407 -15.43 -20.09 -1.36
CA VAL A 407 -14.62 -19.33 -0.40
C VAL A 407 -13.30 -20.07 -0.19
N ILE A 408 -12.24 -19.33 0.12
CA ILE A 408 -10.98 -19.92 0.56
C ILE A 408 -10.94 -19.82 2.07
N SER A 409 -11.09 -20.95 2.76
CA SER A 409 -10.95 -20.99 4.22
C SER A 409 -9.50 -20.84 4.67
N ALA A 410 -9.28 -20.62 5.97
CA ALA A 410 -7.94 -20.61 6.55
C ALA A 410 -7.16 -21.89 6.23
N ALA A 411 -7.84 -23.05 6.23
CA ALA A 411 -7.22 -24.34 5.95
C ALA A 411 -6.87 -24.50 4.46
N GLU A 412 -7.74 -24.05 3.55
CA GLU A 412 -7.49 -24.14 2.10
C GLU A 412 -6.42 -23.17 1.63
N GLY A 413 -6.35 -21.99 2.25
CA GLY A 413 -5.35 -20.96 1.97
C GLY A 413 -4.08 -21.04 2.81
N ASP A 414 -4.02 -21.94 3.80
CA ASP A 414 -2.82 -22.14 4.63
C ASP A 414 -1.61 -22.40 3.73
N VAL A 415 -0.48 -21.75 4.04
CA VAL A 415 0.72 -21.77 3.20
C VAL A 415 1.29 -23.17 3.01
N ASP A 416 1.09 -24.08 3.96
CA ASP A 416 1.57 -25.46 3.91
C ASP A 416 0.54 -26.45 3.33
N THR A 417 -0.69 -25.99 3.05
CA THR A 417 -1.72 -26.82 2.40
C THR A 417 -1.40 -27.01 0.91
N ALA A 418 -1.46 -28.27 0.45
CA ALA A 418 -1.38 -28.60 -0.96
C ALA A 418 -2.69 -28.25 -1.70
N SER A 419 -2.59 -27.58 -2.84
CA SER A 419 -3.74 -27.30 -3.71
C SER A 419 -3.33 -27.16 -5.18
N ASP A 420 -4.28 -27.33 -6.11
CA ASP A 420 -4.08 -27.13 -7.56
C ASP A 420 -2.84 -27.87 -8.14
N GLY A 421 -2.53 -29.05 -7.57
CA GLY A 421 -1.40 -29.88 -7.99
C GLY A 421 -0.03 -29.45 -7.47
N TYR A 422 0.04 -28.46 -6.59
CA TYR A 422 1.27 -28.05 -5.90
C TYR A 422 1.38 -28.70 -4.52
N ALA A 423 2.61 -28.89 -4.05
CA ALA A 423 2.88 -29.49 -2.73
C ALA A 423 2.49 -28.58 -1.56
N ASP A 424 2.46 -27.26 -1.79
CA ASP A 424 2.10 -26.23 -0.82
C ASP A 424 1.51 -24.99 -1.52
N ASN A 425 1.08 -24.02 -0.72
CA ASN A 425 0.40 -22.79 -1.13
C ASN A 425 1.28 -21.55 -1.13
N SER A 426 2.61 -21.68 -1.07
CA SER A 426 3.52 -20.52 -1.06
C SER A 426 3.26 -19.55 -2.22
N ARG A 427 2.87 -20.09 -3.39
CA ARG A 427 2.52 -19.33 -4.61
C ARG A 427 1.27 -18.44 -4.46
N LEU A 428 0.40 -18.73 -3.50
CA LEU A 428 -0.80 -17.95 -3.23
C LEU A 428 -0.49 -16.63 -2.54
N PHE A 429 0.76 -16.39 -2.13
CA PHE A 429 1.17 -15.19 -1.39
C PHE A 429 2.26 -14.44 -2.14
N LEU A 430 2.15 -13.10 -2.17
CA LEU A 430 3.24 -12.24 -2.61
C LEU A 430 4.21 -11.99 -1.45
N PRO A 431 5.53 -12.05 -1.66
CA PRO A 431 6.49 -11.69 -0.61
C PRO A 431 6.43 -10.19 -0.29
N ALA A 432 6.90 -9.79 0.90
CA ALA A 432 6.88 -8.40 1.35
C ALA A 432 7.61 -7.44 0.37
N THR A 433 8.69 -7.94 -0.26
CA THR A 433 9.48 -7.21 -1.27
C THR A 433 8.73 -6.93 -2.57
N ALA A 434 7.60 -7.60 -2.83
CA ALA A 434 6.80 -7.40 -4.03
C ALA A 434 5.96 -6.11 -3.98
N PHE A 435 5.75 -5.54 -2.79
CA PHE A 435 4.96 -4.32 -2.60
C PHE A 435 5.86 -3.10 -2.66
N ARG A 436 5.78 -2.35 -3.76
CA ARG A 436 6.75 -1.29 -4.10
C ARG A 436 6.23 0.12 -3.84
N ARG A 437 4.97 0.25 -3.44
CA ARG A 437 4.36 1.52 -3.05
C ARG A 437 3.55 1.32 -1.78
N PHE A 438 3.37 2.43 -1.07
CA PHE A 438 2.51 2.50 0.09
C PHE A 438 1.60 3.71 -0.05
N ALA A 439 0.34 3.57 0.33
CA ALA A 439 -0.60 4.69 0.44
C ALA A 439 -1.33 4.64 1.78
N VAL A 440 -1.76 5.81 2.24
CA VAL A 440 -2.72 5.91 3.34
C VAL A 440 -3.97 6.57 2.77
N THR A 441 -5.12 5.95 2.98
CA THR A 441 -6.43 6.54 2.63
C THR A 441 -7.13 7.06 3.86
N ARG A 442 -7.94 8.11 3.68
CA ARG A 442 -8.98 8.45 4.65
C ARG A 442 -10.23 7.63 4.34
N GLU A 443 -10.74 6.89 5.33
CA GLU A 443 -11.97 6.12 5.18
C GLU A 443 -13.22 6.93 5.55
N ILE A 444 -14.31 6.67 4.81
CA ILE A 444 -15.68 6.98 5.23
C ILE A 444 -16.43 5.66 5.32
N ASN A 445 -16.60 5.13 6.53
CA ASN A 445 -17.26 3.84 6.76
C ASN A 445 -18.71 3.87 6.19
N ASP A 446 -19.04 3.03 5.20
CA ASP A 446 -20.43 2.70 4.77
C ASP A 446 -20.94 1.37 5.29
N GLY A 447 -20.11 0.60 5.98
CA GLY A 447 -20.41 -0.79 6.27
C GLY A 447 -20.19 -1.74 5.08
N LEU A 448 -19.43 -1.33 4.05
CA LEU A 448 -18.89 -2.27 3.05
C LEU A 448 -17.62 -2.96 3.57
N LEU A 449 -17.26 -4.09 2.95
CA LEU A 449 -16.06 -4.86 3.29
C LEU A 449 -14.79 -4.25 2.70
N ALA A 450 -14.83 -3.81 1.44
CA ALA A 450 -13.84 -2.88 0.90
C ALA A 450 -14.23 -1.44 1.30
N PRO A 451 -13.29 -0.62 1.83
CA PRO A 451 -13.61 0.76 2.20
C PRO A 451 -14.09 1.60 1.02
N ARG A 452 -14.88 2.65 1.27
CA ARG A 452 -15.30 3.58 0.21
C ARG A 452 -14.12 4.22 -0.47
N PHE A 453 -14.16 4.22 -1.81
CA PHE A 453 -13.06 4.71 -2.63
C PHE A 453 -11.74 4.00 -2.34
N ALA A 454 -11.77 2.77 -1.80
CA ALA A 454 -10.59 1.95 -1.67
C ALA A 454 -10.41 1.06 -2.90
N PRO A 455 -9.23 1.06 -3.51
CA PRO A 455 -8.14 2.00 -3.32
C PRO A 455 -7.95 3.01 -4.46
N SER A 456 -8.70 4.10 -4.36
CA SER A 456 -8.67 5.24 -5.24
C SER A 456 -7.66 6.26 -4.81
N GLN A 457 -6.94 6.85 -5.78
CA GLN A 457 -6.17 8.07 -5.54
C GLN A 457 -7.04 9.18 -4.94
N ARG A 458 -8.37 9.13 -5.17
CA ARG A 458 -9.34 10.09 -4.64
C ARG A 458 -9.44 10.07 -3.11
N ALA A 459 -9.08 8.96 -2.47
CA ALA A 459 -9.08 8.82 -1.01
C ALA A 459 -7.69 8.93 -0.39
N TRP A 460 -6.62 9.01 -1.20
CA TRP A 460 -5.26 9.05 -0.69
C TRP A 460 -5.02 10.34 0.08
N VAL A 461 -4.47 10.22 1.27
CA VAL A 461 -3.97 11.36 2.06
C VAL A 461 -2.46 11.36 2.09
N LEU A 462 -1.83 10.21 1.91
CA LEU A 462 -0.39 10.05 1.82
C LEU A 462 -0.02 8.96 0.81
N ALA A 463 1.12 9.11 0.15
CA ALA A 463 1.72 8.05 -0.64
C ALA A 463 3.25 8.08 -0.56
N GLY A 464 3.88 6.96 -0.86
CA GLY A 464 5.34 6.83 -0.95
C GLY A 464 5.78 5.63 -1.78
N ALA A 465 6.96 5.75 -2.37
CA ALA A 465 7.63 4.65 -3.06
C ALA A 465 8.59 3.92 -2.11
N VAL A 466 8.84 2.66 -2.42
CA VAL A 466 9.76 1.81 -1.68
C VAL A 466 11.21 2.33 -1.73
N THR A 467 11.91 2.22 -0.60
CA THR A 467 13.37 2.27 -0.53
C THR A 467 13.89 0.98 0.08
N SER A 468 14.69 0.23 -0.69
CA SER A 468 15.35 -0.99 -0.22
C SER A 468 16.61 -0.68 0.56
N VAL A 469 16.93 -1.52 1.55
CA VAL A 469 18.10 -1.38 2.42
C VAL A 469 19.00 -2.59 2.22
N THR A 470 20.21 -2.37 1.70
CA THR A 470 21.16 -3.45 1.39
C THR A 470 22.60 -3.00 1.70
N PRO A 471 23.32 -3.69 2.59
CA PRO A 471 22.85 -4.79 3.45
C PRO A 471 21.75 -4.30 4.41
N THR A 472 20.97 -5.22 4.94
CA THR A 472 19.98 -4.91 5.99
C THR A 472 20.69 -4.37 7.24
N VAL A 473 19.98 -3.60 8.06
CA VAL A 473 20.54 -3.00 9.28
C VAL A 473 19.69 -3.33 10.51
N PRO A 474 20.30 -3.51 11.69
CA PRO A 474 19.55 -3.70 12.93
C PRO A 474 18.61 -2.53 13.20
N ALA A 475 17.35 -2.83 13.48
CA ALA A 475 16.28 -1.84 13.56
C ALA A 475 15.28 -2.15 14.70
N SER A 476 15.71 -2.90 15.71
CA SER A 476 14.96 -3.06 16.96
C SER A 476 15.87 -3.11 18.18
N THR A 477 15.30 -2.80 19.35
CA THR A 477 16.02 -2.80 20.63
C THR A 477 15.08 -3.05 21.80
N GLY A 478 15.61 -3.67 22.86
CA GLY A 478 14.80 -4.04 24.03
C GLY A 478 13.87 -5.22 23.73
N ARG A 479 13.03 -5.56 24.71
CA ARG A 479 11.94 -6.54 24.60
C ARG A 479 10.64 -5.80 24.92
N ASP A 480 9.55 -6.14 24.26
CA ASP A 480 8.22 -5.73 24.71
C ASP A 480 7.59 -6.84 25.56
N GLY A 481 6.26 -6.81 25.72
CA GLY A 481 5.54 -7.80 26.51
C GLY A 481 5.08 -9.02 25.72
N ASP A 482 5.33 -9.07 24.40
CA ASP A 482 4.90 -10.18 23.55
C ASP A 482 6.01 -11.24 23.45
N ASP A 483 6.11 -12.06 24.50
CA ASP A 483 7.04 -13.21 24.55
C ASP A 483 6.39 -14.49 23.96
N ARG A 484 5.45 -14.37 23.00
CA ARG A 484 4.70 -15.52 22.45
C ARG A 484 5.53 -16.48 21.60
#